data_AF-A0A1H9WKA7-F1
#
_entry.id   AF-A0A1H9WKA7-F1
#
_cell.length_a   1.000
_cell.length_b   1.000
_cell.length_c   1.000
_cell.angle_alpha   90.00
_cell.angle_beta   90.00
_cell.angle_gamma   90.00
#
_symmetry.space_group_name_H-M   'P 1'
#
loop_
_entity.id
_entity.type
_entity.pdbx_description
1 polymer ?
#
loop_
_entity_poly.entity_id
_entity_poly.type
_entity_poly.pdbx_seq_one_letter_code
_entity_poly.pdbx_strand_id
1 'polypeptide(L)' 'MTLRAVFYERDDASAAAEALQAQGYAAWLRKERFQGEDDELDHPWAVETDAPEDVVAALVTEETGWLERG' A
#
# COMPACT_ATOMS: atom_id res chain seq x y z
N MET A 1 -7.18 14.30 2.76
CA MET A 1 -5.76 13.97 2.54
C MET A 1 -5.73 12.48 2.31
N THR A 2 -5.11 12.03 1.23
CA THR A 2 -5.08 10.60 0.89
C THR A 2 -3.68 10.09 1.21
N LEU A 3 -3.60 8.98 1.93
CA LEU A 3 -2.33 8.34 2.28
C LEU A 3 -2.08 7.17 1.34
N ARG A 4 -0.80 6.85 1.11
CA ARG A 4 -0.41 5.72 0.29
C ARG A 4 0.50 4.80 1.10
N ALA A 5 0.08 3.55 1.30
CA ALA A 5 0.92 2.50 1.87
C ALA A 5 1.55 1.70 0.73
N VAL A 6 2.87 1.65 0.68
CA VAL A 6 3.62 0.97 -0.36
C VAL A 6 4.14 -0.35 0.19
N PHE A 7 4.00 -1.43 -0.57
CA PHE A 7 4.33 -2.80 -0.20
C PHE A 7 5.24 -3.45 -1.23
N TYR A 8 6.13 -4.34 -0.79
CA TYR A 8 6.98 -5.11 -1.70
C TYR A 8 6.17 -6.20 -2.42
N GLU A 9 5.33 -6.92 -1.68
CA GLU A 9 4.56 -8.05 -2.19
C GLU A 9 3.09 -7.67 -2.45
N ARG A 10 2.50 -8.31 -3.46
CA ARG A 10 1.09 -8.10 -3.82
C ARG A 10 0.15 -8.57 -2.71
N ASP A 11 0.46 -9.71 -2.11
CA ASP A 11 -0.38 -10.35 -1.10
C ASP A 11 -0.50 -9.47 0.15
N ASP A 12 0.61 -8.86 0.59
CA ASP A 12 0.59 -7.89 1.69
C ASP A 12 -0.25 -6.65 1.35
N ALA A 13 -0.10 -6.13 0.14
CA ALA A 13 -0.89 -4.99 -0.31
C ALA A 13 -2.39 -5.31 -0.40
N SER A 14 -2.74 -6.53 -0.83
CA SER A 14 -4.13 -6.99 -0.84
C SER A 14 -4.69 -7.11 0.57
N ALA A 15 -3.94 -7.76 1.47
CA ALA A 15 -4.34 -7.96 2.85
C ALA A 15 -4.55 -6.62 3.58
N ALA A 16 -3.67 -5.64 3.35
CA ALA A 16 -3.82 -4.30 3.90
C ALA A 16 -5.07 -3.58 3.35
N ALA A 17 -5.32 -3.66 2.04
CA ALA A 17 -6.52 -3.07 1.44
C ALA A 17 -7.81 -3.73 1.97
N GLU A 18 -7.82 -5.03 2.17
CA GLU A 18 -8.95 -5.77 2.76
C GLU A 18 -9.16 -5.38 4.22
N ALA A 19 -8.08 -5.26 5.00
CA ALA A 19 -8.13 -4.83 6.40
C ALA A 19 -8.66 -3.39 6.56
N LEU A 20 -8.28 -2.48 5.66
CA LEU A 20 -8.80 -1.10 5.65
C LEU A 20 -10.29 -1.05 5.30
N GLN A 21 -10.71 -1.81 4.28
CA GLN A 21 -12.11 -1.91 3.90
C GLN A 21 -12.97 -2.55 5.00
N ALA A 22 -12.46 -3.56 5.69
CA ALA A 22 -13.15 -4.18 6.83
C ALA A 22 -13.35 -3.20 8.00
N GLN A 23 -12.49 -2.19 8.13
CA GLN A 23 -12.61 -1.10 9.11
C GLN A 23 -13.49 0.06 8.61
N GLY A 24 -14.01 -0.01 7.38
CA GLY A 24 -14.89 1.00 6.78
C GLY A 24 -14.17 2.14 6.07
N TYR A 25 -12.86 2.03 5.86
CA TYR A 25 -12.08 3.00 5.09
C TYR A 25 -12.09 2.62 3.60
N ALA A 26 -12.00 3.62 2.74
CA ALA A 26 -11.79 3.38 1.34
C ALA A 26 -10.32 2.97 1.10
N ALA A 27 -10.11 1.90 0.34
CA ALA A 27 -8.78 1.42 -0.01
C ALA A 27 -8.73 0.97 -1.47
N TRP A 28 -7.72 1.42 -2.22
CA TRP A 28 -7.55 1.09 -3.63
C TRP A 28 -6.13 0.62 -3.90
N LEU A 29 -6.01 -0.59 -4.44
CA LEU A 29 -4.73 -1.16 -4.84
C LEU A 29 -4.28 -0.59 -6.20
N ARG A 30 -3.04 -0.11 -6.26
CA ARG A 30 -2.36 0.42 -7.44
C ARG A 30 -1.06 -0.34 -7.66
N LYS A 31 -0.85 -0.79 -8.91
CA LYS A 31 0.44 -1.29 -9.35
C LYS A 31 1.20 -0.15 -10.01
N GLU A 32 2.29 0.31 -9.42
CA GLU A 32 3.14 1.29 -10.07
C GLU A 32 4.17 0.61 -10.98
N ARG A 33 4.28 1.13 -12.20
CA ARG A 33 5.35 0.79 -13.12
C ARG A 33 6.42 1.84 -12.91
N PHE A 34 7.43 1.55 -12.10
CA PHE A 34 8.68 2.31 -12.20
C PHE A 34 9.20 2.15 -13.63
N GLN A 35 9.52 3.28 -14.24
CA GLN A 35 9.89 3.37 -15.66
C GLN A 35 11.22 2.67 -15.90
N GLY A 36 11.20 1.51 -16.55
CA GLY A 36 12.22 1.22 -17.56
C GLY A 36 12.85 -0.17 -17.59
N GLU A 37 12.81 -0.97 -16.54
CA GLU A 37 13.43 -2.30 -16.57
C GLU A 37 12.36 -3.36 -16.21
N ASP A 38 12.20 -4.32 -17.10
CA ASP A 38 11.25 -5.43 -17.05
C ASP A 38 11.73 -6.45 -16.00
N ASP A 39 11.80 -6.05 -14.73
CA ASP A 39 12.06 -6.95 -13.62
C ASP A 39 10.74 -7.25 -12.94
N GLU A 40 10.13 -8.39 -13.30
CA GLU A 40 8.94 -8.96 -12.67
C GLU A 40 9.07 -9.16 -11.14
N LEU A 41 10.22 -8.81 -10.56
CA LEU A 41 10.69 -9.08 -9.21
C LEU A 41 10.76 -7.86 -8.28
N ASP A 42 10.55 -6.63 -8.74
CA ASP A 42 10.81 -5.43 -7.90
C ASP A 42 9.80 -4.29 -8.11
N HIS A 43 8.52 -4.62 -8.27
CA HIS A 43 7.47 -3.60 -8.42
C HIS A 43 6.68 -3.41 -7.12
N PRO A 44 6.86 -2.27 -6.42
CA PRO A 44 6.09 -2.00 -5.22
C PRO A 44 4.60 -1.78 -5.53
N TRP A 45 3.74 -2.39 -4.73
CA TRP A 45 2.30 -2.26 -4.75
C TRP A 45 1.86 -1.17 -3.80
N ALA A 46 1.00 -0.26 -4.24
CA ALA A 46 0.54 0.84 -3.42
C ALA A 46 -0.95 0.69 -3.06
N VAL A 47 -1.30 0.92 -1.81
CA VAL A 47 -2.68 1.02 -1.33
C VAL A 47 -2.96 2.48 -1.01
N GLU A 48 -3.82 3.11 -1.81
CA GLU A 48 -4.32 4.46 -1.55
C GLU A 48 -5.52 4.39 -0.60
N THR A 49 -5.58 5.22 0.44
CA THR A 49 -6.67 5.19 1.42
C THR A 49 -6.98 6.55 2.04
N ASP A 50 -8.23 6.72 2.51
CA ASP A 50 -8.65 7.87 3.32
C ASP A 50 -8.45 7.63 4.84
N ALA A 51 -7.95 6.46 5.23
CA ALA A 51 -7.67 6.14 6.62
C ALA A 51 -6.66 7.11 7.25
N PRO A 52 -6.75 7.36 8.58
CA PRO A 52 -5.80 8.19 9.29
C PRO A 52 -4.41 7.54 9.35
N GLU A 53 -3.37 8.37 9.47
CA GLU A 53 -1.95 7.94 9.42
C GLU A 53 -1.63 6.84 10.42
N ASP A 54 -2.10 6.94 11.67
CA ASP A 54 -1.86 5.92 12.70
C ASP A 54 -2.41 4.54 12.30
N VAL A 55 -3.55 4.49 11.59
CA VAL A 55 -4.15 3.22 11.11
C VAL A 55 -3.32 2.65 9.97
N VAL A 56 -2.87 3.49 9.04
CA VAL A 56 -2.05 3.05 7.91
C VAL A 56 -0.66 2.62 8.38
N ALA A 57 -0.05 3.34 9.32
CA ALA A 57 1.23 3.02 9.92
C ALA A 57 1.20 1.69 10.72
N ALA A 58 0.05 1.32 11.29
CA ALA A 58 -0.10 0.02 11.95
C ALA A 58 -0.15 -1.15 10.97
N LEU A 59 -0.46 -0.91 9.69
CA LEU A 59 -0.52 -1.92 8.63
C LEU A 59 0.80 -2.06 7.87
N VAL A 60 1.72 -1.11 8.02
CA VAL A 60 2.99 -1.07 7.31
C VAL A 60 4.13 -1.25 8.33
N THR A 61 4.91 -2.30 8.16
CA THR A 61 6.17 -2.49 8.89
C THR A 61 7.36 -2.28 7.96
N GLU A 62 8.55 -2.09 8.51
CA GLU A 62 9.80 -1.97 7.73
C GLU A 62 10.05 -3.19 6.83
N GLU A 63 9.49 -4.35 7.19
CA GLU A 63 9.62 -5.60 6.42
C GLU A 63 8.59 -5.71 5.29
N THR A 64 7.42 -5.07 5.43
CA THR A 64 6.35 -5.13 4.42
C THR A 64 6.36 -3.93 3.47
N GLY A 65 6.91 -2.79 3.87
CA GLY A 65 7.08 -1.62 3.02
C GLY A 65 7.15 -0.27 3.77
N TRP A 66 6.58 0.78 3.19
CA TRP A 66 6.65 2.14 3.77
C TRP A 66 5.40 3.00 3.48
N LEU A 67 5.18 4.02 4.32
CA LEU A 67 4.09 4.98 4.16
C LEU A 67 4.58 6.21 3.39
N GLU A 68 3.78 6.64 2.41
CA GLU A 68 4.00 7.85 1.63
C GLU A 68 2.82 8.82 1.81
N ARG A 69 3.17 10.11 1.98
CA ARG A 69 2.22 11.22 2.06
C ARG A 69 2.04 11.80 0.65
N GLY A 70 0.83 11.71 0.11
CA GLY A 70 0.44 12.30 -1.18
C GLY A 70 0.00 13.76 -1.08
#